data_AF-A0A1J5TAH7-F1
#
_entry.id   AF-A0A1J5TAH7-F1
#
_cell.length_a   1.000
_cell.length_b   1.000
_cell.length_c   1.000
_cell.angle_alpha   90.00
_cell.angle_beta   90.00
_cell.angle_gamma   90.00
#
_symmetry.space_group_name_H-M   'P 1'
#
loop_
_entity.id
_entity.type
_entity.pdbx_description
1 polymer ?
#
loop_
_entity_poly.entity_id
_entity_poly.type
_entity_poly.pdbx_seq_one_letter_code
_entity_poly.pdbx_strand_id
1 'polypeptide(L)'
;MQTHPTNSPIVPISVDNRPDNRIDEYDDIIELLKDHRCDESVETQRKILWVAEACMGSNHLWQDMQLPNRLALSELMTNTFPTLAAKNTGDMKWKKFFYKQLCERADIFICKSPTCGVCVDYNKCFGAED
;
A
#
# COMPACT_ATOMS: atom_id res chain seq x y z
N MET A 1 55.31 3.43 33.10
CA MET A 1 55.40 3.43 31.63
C MET A 1 54.00 3.25 31.07
N GLN A 2 53.61 4.16 30.19
CA GLN A 2 52.36 4.18 29.44
C GLN A 2 52.21 2.92 28.56
N THR A 3 50.98 2.45 28.34
CA THR A 3 50.39 2.26 26.99
C THR A 3 48.90 1.89 27.08
N HIS A 4 48.11 2.78 26.47
CA HIS A 4 46.76 2.78 25.91
C HIS A 4 45.77 1.60 26.06
N PRO A 5 44.46 1.91 26.17
CA PRO A 5 43.36 0.94 26.01
C PRO A 5 43.17 0.57 24.54
N THR A 6 43.05 -0.72 24.25
CA THR A 6 42.71 -1.20 22.90
C THR A 6 41.24 -0.92 22.63
N ASN A 7 41.02 0.13 21.84
CA ASN A 7 39.77 0.49 21.21
C ASN A 7 39.28 -0.67 20.33
N SER A 8 38.23 -1.37 20.76
CA SER A 8 37.48 -2.27 19.88
C SER A 8 36.91 -1.43 18.73
N PRO A 9 37.02 -1.86 17.46
CA PRO A 9 36.36 -1.16 16.39
C PRO A 9 34.84 -1.25 16.62
N ILE A 10 34.22 -0.10 16.90
CA ILE A 10 32.78 0.08 16.73
C ILE A 10 32.55 -0.09 15.23
N VAL A 11 32.11 -1.28 14.83
CA VAL A 11 31.58 -1.48 13.50
C VAL A 11 30.35 -0.57 13.37
N PRO A 12 30.31 0.34 12.38
CA PRO A 12 29.09 1.10 12.14
C PRO A 12 27.99 0.09 11.84
N ILE A 13 26.87 0.22 12.55
CA ILE A 13 25.65 -0.54 12.30
C ILE A 13 25.15 -0.10 10.92
N SER A 14 25.65 -0.73 9.86
CA SER A 14 25.01 -0.68 8.55
C SER A 14 23.80 -1.62 8.61
N VAL A 15 22.71 -1.16 9.22
CA VAL A 15 21.39 -1.74 8.97
C VAL A 15 20.87 -1.06 7.71
N ASP A 16 21.41 -1.49 6.58
CA ASP A 16 20.66 -1.51 5.34
C ASP A 16 20.86 -2.90 4.75
N ASN A 17 19.96 -3.79 5.12
CA ASN A 17 19.86 -5.14 4.61
C ASN A 17 18.37 -5.48 4.61
N ARG A 18 17.65 -5.05 3.57
CA ARG A 18 16.22 -5.31 3.37
C ARG A 18 16.02 -6.74 2.85
N PRO A 19 15.64 -7.69 3.72
CA PRO A 19 14.66 -8.67 3.31
C PRO A 19 13.62 -8.89 4.40
N ASP A 20 12.70 -7.94 4.52
CA ASP A 20 11.29 -8.21 4.82
C ASP A 20 10.42 -7.24 4.01
N ASN A 21 10.33 -7.51 2.71
CA ASN A 21 9.53 -6.69 1.78
C ASN A 21 8.03 -6.72 2.12
N ARG A 22 7.56 -7.66 2.96
CA ARG A 22 6.13 -7.81 3.28
C ARG A 22 5.73 -6.95 4.48
N ILE A 23 6.57 -6.87 5.52
CA ILE A 23 6.37 -5.96 6.65
C ILE A 23 6.44 -4.51 6.19
N ASP A 24 7.45 -4.16 5.38
CA ASP A 24 7.56 -2.80 4.82
C ASP A 24 6.33 -2.43 3.98
N GLU A 25 5.84 -3.36 3.16
CA GLU A 25 4.65 -3.16 2.34
C GLU A 25 3.37 -2.98 3.19
N TYR A 26 3.24 -3.75 4.27
CA TYR A 26 2.12 -3.63 5.19
C TYR A 26 2.09 -2.26 5.88
N ASP A 27 3.24 -1.80 6.40
CA ASP A 27 3.36 -0.51 7.07
C ASP A 27 3.13 0.65 6.10
N ASP A 28 3.68 0.58 4.87
CA ASP A 28 3.45 1.56 3.82
C ASP A 28 1.96 1.71 3.48
N ILE A 29 1.22 0.59 3.39
CA ILE A 29 -0.22 0.60 3.15
C ILE A 29 -0.97 1.22 4.34
N ILE A 30 -0.58 0.92 5.57
CA ILE A 30 -1.17 1.55 6.76
C ILE A 30 -0.99 3.06 6.73
N GLU A 31 0.21 3.54 6.43
CA GLU A 31 0.50 4.97 6.35
C GLU A 31 -0.31 5.65 5.23
N LEU A 32 -0.39 5.02 4.06
CA LEU A 32 -1.25 5.46 2.96
C LEU A 32 -2.70 5.60 3.38
N LEU A 33 -3.27 4.58 4.02
CA LEU A 33 -4.67 4.59 4.43
C LEU A 33 -4.93 5.60 5.56
N LYS A 34 -3.99 5.75 6.50
CA LYS A 34 -4.06 6.76 7.55
C LYS A 34 -4.18 8.14 6.94
N ASP A 35 -3.32 8.54 6.02
CA ASP A 35 -3.33 9.90 5.44
C ASP A 35 -4.66 10.27 4.76
N HIS A 36 -5.46 9.27 4.39
CA HIS A 36 -6.69 9.44 3.65
C HIS A 36 -7.96 9.11 4.44
N ARG A 37 -7.84 8.79 5.74
CA ARG A 37 -8.94 8.40 6.62
C ARG A 37 -9.98 9.51 6.83
N CYS A 38 -11.24 9.13 7.04
CA CYS A 38 -12.33 10.08 7.30
C CYS A 38 -12.30 10.70 8.70
N ASP A 39 -11.76 9.99 9.70
CA ASP A 39 -11.67 10.41 11.10
C ASP A 39 -10.60 9.61 11.88
N GLU A 40 -10.40 9.96 13.16
CA GLU A 40 -9.47 9.29 14.09
C GLU A 40 -10.13 8.20 14.96
N SER A 41 -11.32 7.72 14.60
CA SER A 41 -12.05 6.78 15.43
C SER A 41 -11.37 5.41 15.48
N VAL A 42 -11.60 4.67 16.57
CA VAL A 42 -11.13 3.28 16.71
C VAL A 42 -11.68 2.40 15.59
N GLU A 43 -12.88 2.68 15.10
CA GLU A 43 -13.50 1.94 14.00
C GLU A 43 -12.75 2.15 12.69
N THR A 44 -12.41 3.40 12.38
CA THR A 44 -11.56 3.74 11.22
C THR A 44 -10.18 3.11 11.33
N GLN A 45 -9.58 3.12 12.53
CA GLN A 45 -8.29 2.45 12.76
C GLN A 45 -8.37 0.93 12.53
N ARG A 46 -9.46 0.26 12.95
CA ARG A 46 -9.66 -1.17 12.67
C ARG A 46 -9.79 -1.44 11.18
N LYS A 47 -10.52 -0.59 10.44
CA LYS A 47 -10.66 -0.72 8.98
C LYS A 47 -9.33 -0.54 8.27
N ILE A 48 -8.48 0.38 8.72
CA ILE A 48 -7.11 0.54 8.19
C ILE A 48 -6.35 -0.78 8.30
N LEU A 49 -6.31 -1.37 9.50
CA LEU A 49 -5.59 -2.63 9.73
C LEU A 49 -6.20 -3.78 8.92
N TRP A 50 -7.52 -3.86 8.82
CA TRP A 50 -8.21 -4.89 8.07
C TRP A 50 -7.91 -4.83 6.56
N VAL A 51 -7.94 -3.63 5.98
CA VAL A 51 -7.60 -3.43 4.56
C VAL A 51 -6.12 -3.74 4.31
N ALA A 52 -5.22 -3.29 5.19
CA ALA A 52 -3.79 -3.56 5.08
C ALA A 52 -3.48 -5.07 5.14
N GLU A 53 -4.10 -5.79 6.08
CA GLU A 53 -3.95 -7.24 6.22
C GLU A 53 -4.43 -7.97 4.96
N ALA A 54 -5.61 -7.62 4.45
CA ALA A 54 -6.14 -8.23 3.23
C ALA A 54 -5.29 -7.91 1.99
N CYS A 55 -4.55 -6.80 1.96
CA CYS A 55 -3.57 -6.53 0.91
C CYS A 55 -2.41 -7.53 0.92
N MET A 56 -2.11 -8.21 2.01
CA MET A 56 -1.05 -9.23 2.05
C MET A 56 -1.48 -10.56 1.42
N GLY A 57 -2.79 -10.77 1.24
CA GLY A 57 -3.36 -11.95 0.57
C GLY A 57 -3.00 -12.06 -0.91
N SER A 58 -3.38 -13.17 -1.55
CA SER A 58 -3.08 -13.42 -2.96
C SER A 58 -4.27 -13.21 -3.89
N ASN A 59 -5.47 -13.00 -3.35
CA ASN A 59 -6.69 -12.89 -4.14
C ASN A 59 -7.04 -11.42 -4.40
N HIS A 60 -8.22 -11.19 -4.96
CA HIS A 60 -8.79 -9.85 -5.05
C HIS A 60 -9.05 -9.31 -3.64
N LEU A 61 -8.81 -8.01 -3.44
CA LEU A 61 -8.90 -7.41 -2.10
C LEU A 61 -10.27 -7.64 -1.44
N TRP A 62 -11.35 -7.57 -2.23
CA TRP A 62 -12.69 -7.82 -1.70
C TRP A 62 -12.89 -9.27 -1.24
N GLN A 63 -12.25 -10.26 -1.88
CA GLN A 63 -12.28 -11.66 -1.48
C GLN A 63 -11.47 -11.90 -0.21
N ASP A 64 -10.27 -11.34 -0.13
CA ASP A 64 -9.41 -11.44 1.06
C ASP A 64 -10.02 -10.70 2.26
N MET A 65 -10.84 -9.66 2.01
CA MET A 65 -11.69 -9.01 3.01
C MET A 65 -13.03 -9.73 3.25
N GLN A 66 -13.33 -10.83 2.56
CA GLN A 66 -14.60 -11.56 2.71
C GLN A 66 -15.86 -10.70 2.46
N LEU A 67 -15.73 -9.68 1.61
CA LEU A 67 -16.85 -8.86 1.15
C LEU A 67 -17.63 -9.60 0.06
N PRO A 68 -18.92 -9.31 -0.15
CA PRO A 68 -19.73 -10.04 -1.11
C PRO A 68 -19.34 -9.79 -2.57
N ASN A 69 -18.77 -8.62 -2.86
CA ASN A 69 -18.36 -8.22 -4.21
C ASN A 69 -17.46 -6.97 -4.15
N ARG A 70 -16.94 -6.61 -5.32
CA ARG A 70 -16.14 -5.40 -5.54
C ARG A 70 -16.87 -4.09 -5.22
N LEU A 71 -18.19 -4.01 -5.43
CA LEU A 71 -18.97 -2.80 -5.15
C LEU A 71 -18.98 -2.50 -3.64
N ALA A 72 -19.20 -3.50 -2.80
CA ALA A 72 -19.15 -3.36 -1.34
C ALA A 72 -17.79 -2.86 -0.85
N LEU A 73 -16.70 -3.29 -1.50
CA LEU A 73 -15.37 -2.76 -1.24
C LEU A 73 -15.28 -1.27 -1.63
N SER A 74 -15.72 -0.90 -2.83
CA SER A 74 -15.69 0.50 -3.27
C SER A 74 -16.53 1.44 -2.39
N GLU A 75 -17.67 0.97 -1.88
CA GLU A 75 -18.48 1.70 -0.89
C GLU A 75 -17.73 1.88 0.44
N LEU A 76 -17.10 0.82 0.96
CA LEU A 76 -16.26 0.89 2.16
C LEU A 76 -15.14 1.92 1.98
N MET A 77 -14.46 1.88 0.84
CA MET A 77 -13.37 2.80 0.52
C MET A 77 -13.85 4.25 0.40
N THR A 78 -15.00 4.47 -0.22
CA THR A 78 -15.59 5.81 -0.35
C THR A 78 -15.96 6.41 1.01
N ASN A 79 -16.53 5.60 1.90
CA ASN A 79 -16.96 6.05 3.22
C ASN A 79 -15.79 6.26 4.20
N THR A 80 -14.78 5.39 4.15
CA THR A 80 -13.68 5.37 5.14
C THR A 80 -12.46 6.15 4.67
N PHE A 81 -12.20 6.20 3.36
CA PHE A 81 -11.02 6.82 2.76
C PHE A 81 -11.40 7.76 1.59
N PRO A 82 -12.26 8.77 1.84
CA PRO A 82 -12.93 9.53 0.77
C PRO A 82 -11.95 10.23 -0.19
N THR A 83 -10.85 10.76 0.33
CA THR A 83 -9.84 11.45 -0.48
C THR A 83 -9.00 10.48 -1.33
N LEU A 84 -8.80 9.25 -0.88
CA LEU A 84 -8.16 8.19 -1.66
C LEU A 84 -9.10 7.65 -2.73
N ALA A 85 -10.38 7.48 -2.40
CA ALA A 85 -11.39 7.01 -3.33
C ALA A 85 -11.64 8.00 -4.48
N ALA A 86 -11.69 9.31 -4.17
CA ALA A 86 -11.81 10.35 -5.19
C ALA A 86 -10.65 10.36 -6.21
N LYS A 87 -9.47 9.85 -5.85
CA LYS A 87 -8.33 9.71 -6.75
C LYS A 87 -8.42 8.49 -7.67
N ASN A 88 -9.22 7.47 -7.32
CA ASN A 88 -9.41 6.27 -8.13
C ASN A 88 -10.51 6.46 -9.19
N THR A 89 -10.34 7.46 -10.06
CA THR A 89 -11.38 7.91 -11.01
C THR A 89 -11.69 6.92 -12.13
N GLY A 90 -10.76 6.01 -12.43
CA GLY A 90 -10.93 5.00 -13.49
C GLY A 90 -11.48 3.66 -13.00
N ASP A 91 -11.84 3.53 -11.72
CA ASP A 91 -12.20 2.25 -11.11
C ASP A 91 -11.08 1.20 -11.32
N MET A 92 -9.85 1.60 -10.99
CA MET A 92 -8.71 0.68 -10.95
C MET A 92 -8.91 -0.31 -9.81
N LYS A 93 -8.47 -1.56 -9.99
CA LYS A 93 -8.45 -2.58 -8.93
C LYS A 93 -7.75 -2.02 -7.70
N TRP A 94 -8.42 -2.00 -6.54
CA TRP A 94 -7.97 -1.27 -5.35
C TRP A 94 -6.55 -1.60 -4.92
N LYS A 95 -6.20 -2.88 -4.92
CA LYS A 95 -4.85 -3.34 -4.59
C LYS A 95 -3.79 -2.76 -5.54
N LYS A 96 -4.04 -2.80 -6.85
CA LYS A 96 -3.17 -2.17 -7.86
C LYS A 96 -3.10 -0.65 -7.68
N PHE A 97 -4.23 -0.03 -7.34
CA PHE A 97 -4.30 1.41 -7.08
C PHE A 97 -3.44 1.81 -5.87
N PHE A 98 -3.47 1.06 -4.76
CA PHE A 98 -2.62 1.34 -3.60
C PHE A 98 -1.14 1.28 -3.95
N TYR A 99 -0.67 0.23 -4.63
CA TYR A 99 0.74 0.18 -5.06
C TYR A 99 1.10 1.34 -5.99
N LYS A 100 0.21 1.75 -6.88
CA LYS A 100 0.42 2.96 -7.70
C LYS A 100 0.61 4.20 -6.81
N GLN A 101 -0.22 4.38 -5.78
CA GLN A 101 -0.08 5.50 -4.84
C GLN A 101 1.24 5.43 -4.04
N LEU A 102 1.66 4.24 -3.60
CA LEU A 102 2.95 4.06 -2.93
C LEU A 102 4.14 4.38 -3.86
N CYS A 103 4.08 3.93 -5.11
CA CYS A 103 5.10 4.26 -6.12
C CYS A 103 5.18 5.77 -6.36
N GLU A 104 4.03 6.45 -6.46
CA GLU A 104 3.98 7.91 -6.61
C GLU A 104 4.56 8.65 -5.40
N ARG A 105 4.31 8.17 -4.16
CA ARG A 105 4.90 8.72 -2.94
C ARG A 105 6.42 8.56 -2.90
N ALA A 106 6.92 7.45 -3.42
CA ALA A 106 8.35 7.15 -3.51
C ALA A 106 9.04 7.84 -4.72
N ASP A 107 8.31 8.64 -5.52
CA ASP A 107 8.77 9.23 -6.78
C ASP A 107 9.28 8.19 -7.80
N ILE A 108 8.67 6.99 -7.76
CA ILE A 108 8.96 5.86 -8.64
C ILE A 108 7.87 5.76 -9.71
N PHE A 109 8.22 6.05 -10.96
CA PHE A 109 7.31 5.91 -12.09
C PHE A 109 7.43 4.53 -12.74
N ILE A 110 6.59 3.58 -12.32
CA ILE A 110 6.58 2.20 -12.86
C ILE A 110 5.89 2.13 -14.24
N CYS A 111 4.88 2.97 -14.48
CA CYS A 111 4.14 2.95 -15.74
C CYS A 111 4.93 3.67 -16.85
N LYS A 112 5.28 2.95 -17.92
CA LYS A 112 5.99 3.50 -19.09
C LYS A 112 5.08 4.14 -20.14
N SER A 113 3.76 3.98 -20.01
CA SER A 113 2.80 4.51 -20.96
C SER A 113 2.47 5.98 -20.65
N PRO A 114 2.37 6.86 -21.67
CA PRO A 114 2.03 8.27 -21.46
C PRO A 114 0.62 8.46 -20.87
N THR A 115 -0.29 7.50 -21.12
CA THR A 115 -1.62 7.44 -20.49
C THR A 115 -2.01 5.99 -20.22
N CYS A 116 -2.89 5.77 -19.23
CA CYS A 116 -3.37 4.42 -18.91
C CYS A 116 -4.11 3.78 -20.10
N GLY A 117 -4.90 4.54 -20.85
CA GLY A 117 -5.78 4.02 -21.91
C GLY A 117 -5.07 3.37 -23.11
N VAL A 118 -3.77 3.64 -23.31
CA VAL A 118 -2.95 3.01 -24.37
C VAL A 118 -1.94 2.00 -23.82
N CYS A 119 -1.97 1.73 -22.51
CA CYS A 119 -1.10 0.76 -21.88
C CYS A 119 -1.53 -0.66 -22.24
N VAL A 120 -0.60 -1.50 -22.69
CA VAL A 120 -0.86 -2.92 -23.01
C VAL A 120 -1.39 -3.71 -21.80
N ASP A 121 -1.05 -3.26 -20.59
CA ASP A 121 -1.50 -3.85 -19.33
C ASP A 121 -2.78 -3.21 -18.77
N TYR A 122 -3.47 -2.34 -19.53
CA TYR A 122 -4.68 -1.64 -19.08
C TYR A 122 -5.70 -2.60 -18.44
N ASN A 123 -6.00 -3.72 -19.10
CA ASN A 123 -6.97 -4.71 -18.61
C ASN A 123 -6.54 -5.37 -17.29
N LYS A 124 -5.24 -5.42 -16.98
CA LYS A 124 -4.75 -5.93 -15.68
C LYS A 124 -5.03 -4.94 -14.55
N CYS A 125 -5.10 -3.65 -14.85
CA CYS A 125 -5.34 -2.58 -13.89
C CYS A 125 -6.83 -2.24 -13.74
N PHE A 126 -7.60 -2.27 -14.84
CA PHE A 126 -8.98 -1.76 -14.92
C PHE A 126 -10.01 -2.81 -15.35
N GLY A 127 -9.60 -4.03 -15.69
CA GLY A 127 -10.53 -5.10 -16.05
C GLY A 127 -11.33 -5.62 -14.85
N ALA A 128 -12.33 -6.45 -15.12
CA ALA A 128 -13.14 -7.09 -14.08
C ALA A 128 -12.29 -7.93 -13.10
N GLU A 129 -12.84 -8.11 -11.90
CA GLU A 129 -12.36 -9.00 -10.85
C GLU A 129 -13.50 -10.02 -10.63
N ASP A 130 -13.26 -11.29 -10.99
CA ASP A 130 -14.21 -12.41 -10.84
C ASP A 130 -14.05 -13.07 -9.46
#